data_AF-A0A961E677-F1
#
_entry.id   AF-A0A961E677-F1
#
_cell.length_a   1.000
_cell.length_b   1.000
_cell.length_c   1.000
_cell.angle_alpha   90.00
_cell.angle_beta   90.00
_cell.angle_gamma   90.00
#
_symmetry.space_group_name_H-M   'P 1'
#
loop_
_entity.id
_entity.type
_entity.pdbx_description
1 polymer ?
#
loop_
_entity_poly.entity_id
_entity_poly.type
_entity_poly.pdbx_seq_one_letter_code
_entity_poly.pdbx_strand_id
1 'polypeptide(L)'
;GDYVDLMSFGMFHGSDHTGMDGLAGGRTAITTEALVAYNDLRTFAGLAPATLEDVGAWAFANGLTNNTQAWGTDIQGVGLWYSMQGAKVGWIADDKYDPQIIADIERTARLGSEADVMAMVAAYGHDGFADYLTDNGHQTAFINTLKMEPHYAGWMHDRAHGRLLLEGGATAHDVNHLTVLSHDQLQPFMNDTWDWPQWPALDVSDKRVIEYFQSMVTLGNPLGDNLTALDAGTIAL
;
A
#
# COMPACT_ATOMS: atom_id res chain seq x y z
N GLY A 1 11.44 -7.94 14.99
CA GLY A 1 11.77 -9.37 15.08
C GLY A 1 12.20 -9.85 13.71
N ASP A 2 12.44 -11.15 13.53
CA ASP A 2 12.75 -11.69 12.20
C ASP A 2 11.45 -11.72 11.36
N TYR A 3 11.18 -10.63 10.65
CA TYR A 3 10.08 -10.54 9.71
C TYR A 3 10.33 -11.45 8.51
N VAL A 4 9.27 -12.08 7.98
CA VAL A 4 9.38 -12.98 6.84
C VAL A 4 9.44 -12.15 5.57
N ASP A 5 10.45 -12.41 4.75
CA ASP A 5 10.65 -11.79 3.44
C ASP A 5 9.63 -12.32 2.42
N LEU A 6 9.02 -11.43 1.63
CA LEU A 6 8.07 -11.77 0.56
C LEU A 6 8.61 -12.81 -0.44
N MET A 7 9.92 -12.78 -0.74
CA MET A 7 10.58 -13.78 -1.59
C MET A 7 10.41 -15.21 -1.09
N SER A 8 10.19 -15.40 0.21
CA SER A 8 9.98 -16.73 0.82
C SER A 8 8.69 -17.39 0.32
N PHE A 9 7.71 -16.60 -0.13
CA PHE A 9 6.48 -17.11 -0.73
C PHE A 9 6.63 -17.36 -2.23
N GLY A 10 7.71 -16.91 -2.86
CA GLY A 10 7.93 -16.97 -4.30
C GLY A 10 8.81 -15.82 -4.79
N MET A 11 9.56 -16.08 -5.85
CA MET A 11 10.35 -15.06 -6.55
C MET A 11 10.03 -15.17 -8.03
N PHE A 12 9.60 -14.06 -8.61
CA PHE A 12 9.16 -14.00 -10.00
C PHE A 12 10.12 -13.12 -10.80
N HIS A 13 10.50 -13.60 -11.98
CA HIS A 13 11.42 -12.93 -12.88
C HIS A 13 10.73 -12.44 -14.18
N GLY A 14 9.39 -12.41 -14.19
CA GLY A 14 8.60 -11.83 -15.27
C GLY A 14 8.61 -10.30 -15.21
N SER A 15 8.67 -9.64 -16.37
CA SER A 15 8.87 -8.19 -16.52
C SER A 15 10.01 -7.61 -15.67
N ASP A 16 10.24 -6.31 -15.75
CA ASP A 16 11.23 -5.65 -14.89
C ASP A 16 10.80 -5.81 -13.43
N HIS A 17 11.71 -6.26 -12.58
CA HIS A 17 11.47 -6.47 -11.16
C HIS A 17 12.68 -6.01 -10.37
N THR A 18 12.46 -5.59 -9.12
CA THR A 18 13.55 -5.21 -8.23
C THR A 18 14.02 -6.43 -7.43
N GLY A 19 15.21 -6.94 -7.77
CA GLY A 19 15.94 -7.89 -6.93
C GLY A 19 16.59 -7.20 -5.72
N MET A 20 17.23 -7.98 -4.84
CA MET A 20 17.98 -7.45 -3.68
C MET A 20 19.09 -6.47 -4.08
N ASP A 21 19.64 -6.62 -5.28
CA ASP A 21 20.66 -5.76 -5.89
C ASP A 21 20.08 -4.46 -6.49
N GLY A 22 18.76 -4.37 -6.66
CA GLY A 22 18.06 -3.18 -7.15
C GLY A 22 17.50 -2.27 -6.05
N LEU A 23 17.60 -2.67 -4.78
CA LEU A 23 17.21 -1.86 -3.63
C LEU A 23 18.20 -0.69 -3.44
N ALA A 24 17.92 0.43 -4.11
CA ALA A 24 18.71 1.66 -4.04
C ALA A 24 17.96 2.78 -3.31
N GLY A 25 18.69 3.76 -2.79
CA GLY A 25 18.11 5.00 -2.25
C GLY A 25 17.35 4.84 -0.93
N GLY A 26 17.64 3.80 -0.15
CA GLY A 26 16.99 3.53 1.15
C GLY A 26 15.71 2.68 1.06
N ARG A 27 15.38 2.18 -0.13
CA ARG A 27 14.29 1.21 -0.33
C ARG A 27 14.63 -0.14 0.30
N THR A 28 13.60 -0.87 0.74
CA THR A 28 13.74 -2.15 1.43
C THR A 28 12.91 -3.25 0.80
N ALA A 29 13.26 -4.49 1.12
CA ALA A 29 12.44 -5.66 0.83
C ALA A 29 11.05 -5.53 1.47
N ILE A 30 10.04 -6.13 0.82
CA ILE A 30 8.72 -6.32 1.43
C ILE A 30 8.83 -7.44 2.46
N THR A 31 8.43 -7.18 3.70
CA THR A 31 8.44 -8.16 4.79
C THR A 31 7.14 -8.12 5.59
N THR A 32 6.88 -9.15 6.41
CA THR A 32 5.70 -9.19 7.29
C THR A 32 5.63 -8.09 8.35
N GLU A 33 6.64 -7.21 8.43
CA GLU A 33 6.50 -5.93 9.16
C GLU A 33 5.36 -5.08 8.60
N ALA A 34 5.10 -5.17 7.29
CA ALA A 34 3.95 -4.53 6.64
C ALA A 34 2.61 -4.98 7.24
N LEU A 35 2.47 -6.25 7.63
CA LEU A 35 1.25 -6.75 8.26
C LEU A 35 1.06 -6.15 9.66
N VAL A 36 2.14 -5.81 10.36
CA VAL A 36 2.07 -5.12 11.66
C VAL A 36 1.49 -3.72 11.44
N ALA A 37 2.13 -2.90 10.60
CA ALA A 37 1.66 -1.54 10.30
C ALA A 37 0.21 -1.53 9.74
N TYR A 38 -0.11 -2.48 8.87
CA TYR A 38 -1.46 -2.67 8.35
C TYR A 38 -2.49 -2.96 9.44
N ASN A 39 -2.17 -3.85 10.39
CA ASN A 39 -3.08 -4.17 11.49
C ASN A 39 -3.15 -3.07 12.56
N ASP A 40 -2.10 -2.26 12.72
CA ASP A 40 -2.14 -1.06 13.56
C ASP A 40 -3.17 -0.06 12.98
N LEU A 41 -3.15 0.16 11.67
CA LEU A 41 -4.14 0.99 10.98
C LEU A 41 -5.57 0.41 11.09
N ARG A 42 -5.74 -0.90 10.93
CA ARG A 42 -7.04 -1.55 11.13
C ARG A 42 -7.57 -1.35 12.54
N THR A 43 -6.70 -1.53 13.54
CA THR A 43 -7.08 -1.36 14.95
C THR A 43 -7.50 0.08 15.23
N PHE A 44 -6.76 1.07 14.71
CA PHE A 44 -7.15 2.47 14.75
C PHE A 44 -8.53 2.72 14.14
N ALA A 45 -8.82 2.08 12.99
CA ALA A 45 -10.11 2.14 12.32
C ALA A 45 -11.25 1.36 13.04
N GLY A 46 -11.00 0.77 14.21
CA GLY A 46 -11.97 -0.06 14.94
C GLY A 46 -12.22 -1.42 14.29
N LEU A 47 -11.34 -1.86 13.39
CA LEU A 47 -11.41 -3.14 12.70
C LEU A 47 -10.54 -4.18 13.42
N ALA A 48 -10.99 -5.44 13.42
CA ALA A 48 -10.18 -6.53 13.94
C ALA A 48 -8.92 -6.73 13.08
N PRO A 49 -7.76 -7.10 13.67
CA PRO A 49 -6.59 -7.52 12.90
C PRO A 49 -6.92 -8.65 11.92
N ALA A 50 -6.29 -8.62 10.75
CA ALA A 50 -6.41 -9.63 9.71
C ALA A 50 -5.09 -10.39 9.51
N THR A 51 -5.20 -11.59 8.99
CA THR A 51 -4.07 -12.44 8.58
C THR A 51 -3.69 -12.18 7.11
N LEU A 52 -2.51 -12.64 6.68
CA LEU A 52 -2.16 -12.62 5.26
C LEU A 52 -3.18 -13.39 4.42
N GLU A 53 -3.71 -14.48 4.97
CA GLU A 53 -4.72 -15.31 4.34
C GLU A 53 -6.04 -14.56 4.11
N ASP A 54 -6.48 -13.75 5.08
CA ASP A 54 -7.68 -12.92 4.94
C ASP A 54 -7.51 -11.89 3.83
N VAL A 55 -6.38 -11.18 3.82
CA VAL A 55 -6.08 -10.15 2.81
C VAL A 55 -5.92 -10.76 1.42
N GLY A 56 -5.20 -11.88 1.32
CA GLY A 56 -5.01 -12.61 0.07
C GLY A 56 -6.33 -13.14 -0.49
N ALA A 57 -7.15 -13.78 0.35
CA ALA A 57 -8.46 -14.28 -0.06
C ALA A 57 -9.39 -13.15 -0.53
N TRP A 58 -9.38 -12.01 0.15
CA TRP A 58 -10.10 -10.81 -0.28
C TRP A 58 -9.63 -10.32 -1.66
N ALA A 59 -8.33 -10.26 -1.91
CA ALA A 59 -7.78 -9.81 -3.20
C ALA A 59 -8.22 -10.73 -4.35
N PHE A 60 -8.14 -12.05 -4.16
CA PHE A 60 -8.62 -13.03 -5.14
C PHE A 60 -10.13 -12.91 -5.39
N ALA A 61 -10.93 -12.75 -4.33
CA ALA A 61 -12.39 -12.63 -4.45
C ALA A 61 -12.84 -11.39 -5.21
N ASN A 62 -12.03 -10.32 -5.20
CA ASN A 62 -12.34 -9.05 -5.84
C ASN A 62 -11.67 -8.86 -7.21
N GLY A 63 -11.08 -9.91 -7.79
CA GLY A 63 -10.44 -9.83 -9.11
C GLY A 63 -9.21 -8.90 -9.12
N LEU A 64 -8.55 -8.77 -7.97
CA LEU A 64 -7.36 -7.95 -7.77
C LEU A 64 -6.07 -8.71 -8.03
N THR A 65 -6.15 -9.95 -8.52
CA THR A 65 -5.01 -10.80 -8.83
C THR A 65 -4.92 -11.11 -10.32
N ASN A 66 -3.71 -11.35 -10.83
CA ASN A 66 -3.52 -11.79 -12.22
C ASN A 66 -4.09 -13.18 -12.49
N ASN A 67 -4.04 -14.05 -11.48
CA ASN A 67 -4.60 -15.39 -11.54
C ASN A 67 -6.03 -15.39 -11.00
N THR A 68 -6.90 -16.18 -11.61
CA THR A 68 -8.28 -16.37 -11.14
C THR A 68 -8.37 -17.32 -9.93
N GLN A 69 -7.33 -18.12 -9.69
CA GLN A 69 -7.24 -19.06 -8.58
C GLN A 69 -5.84 -18.99 -7.97
N ALA A 70 -5.76 -19.20 -6.65
CA ALA A 70 -4.50 -19.25 -5.94
C ALA A 70 -3.88 -20.65 -5.97
N TRP A 71 -2.56 -20.74 -6.06
CA TRP A 71 -1.82 -21.99 -5.90
C TRP A 71 -0.62 -21.83 -4.97
N GLY A 72 -0.27 -22.89 -4.24
CA GLY A 72 0.86 -22.87 -3.31
C GLY A 72 0.73 -21.76 -2.27
N THR A 73 1.68 -20.83 -2.28
CA THR A 73 1.81 -19.70 -1.36
C THR A 73 1.29 -18.37 -1.93
N ASP A 74 0.55 -18.42 -3.05
CA ASP A 74 -0.01 -17.22 -3.69
C ASP A 74 -0.87 -16.40 -2.73
N ILE A 75 -1.69 -17.06 -1.89
CA ILE A 75 -2.55 -16.36 -0.92
C ILE A 75 -1.70 -15.51 0.03
N GLN A 76 -0.65 -16.07 0.61
CA GLN A 76 0.20 -15.33 1.55
C GLN A 76 0.98 -14.21 0.89
N GLY A 77 1.58 -14.46 -0.28
CA GLY A 77 2.37 -13.44 -0.97
C GLY A 77 1.52 -12.28 -1.50
N VAL A 78 0.34 -12.57 -2.08
CA VAL A 78 -0.65 -11.55 -2.45
C VAL A 78 -1.14 -10.80 -1.21
N GLY A 79 -1.46 -11.52 -0.13
CA GLY A 79 -1.88 -10.93 1.13
C GLY A 79 -0.84 -9.97 1.70
N LEU A 80 0.44 -10.33 1.65
CA LEU A 80 1.52 -9.48 2.14
C LEU A 80 1.70 -8.23 1.28
N TRP A 81 1.65 -8.39 -0.04
CA TRP A 81 1.76 -7.27 -0.98
C TRP A 81 0.61 -6.27 -0.80
N TYR A 82 -0.64 -6.74 -0.70
CA TYR A 82 -1.79 -5.88 -0.45
C TYR A 82 -1.83 -5.27 0.95
N SER A 83 -1.31 -5.98 1.97
CA SER A 83 -1.15 -5.40 3.32
C SER A 83 -0.19 -4.22 3.30
N MET A 84 0.92 -4.34 2.56
CA MET A 84 1.91 -3.27 2.37
C MET A 84 1.29 -2.06 1.66
N GLN A 85 0.56 -2.26 0.55
CA GLN A 85 -0.11 -1.18 -0.17
C GLN A 85 -1.17 -0.46 0.71
N GLY A 86 -1.98 -1.24 1.44
CA GLY A 86 -2.97 -0.69 2.37
C GLY A 86 -2.33 0.13 3.49
N ALA A 87 -1.22 -0.34 4.05
CA ALA A 87 -0.48 0.39 5.09
C ALA A 87 0.23 1.65 4.56
N LYS A 88 0.67 1.67 3.31
CA LYS A 88 1.31 2.84 2.69
C LYS A 88 0.33 3.98 2.44
N VAL A 89 -0.91 3.68 2.05
CA VAL A 89 -1.85 4.69 1.48
C VAL A 89 -3.14 4.83 2.29
N GLY A 90 -3.69 3.74 2.83
CA GLY A 90 -5.06 3.72 3.37
C GLY A 90 -5.29 4.53 4.65
N TRP A 91 -4.26 5.13 5.24
CA TRP A 91 -4.35 5.98 6.42
C TRP A 91 -4.64 7.45 6.09
N ILE A 92 -4.53 7.84 4.82
CA ILE A 92 -4.73 9.22 4.36
C ILE A 92 -6.21 9.55 4.42
N ALA A 93 -6.54 10.71 4.99
CA ALA A 93 -7.89 11.22 5.02
C ALA A 93 -8.36 11.66 3.62
N ASP A 94 -9.60 11.36 3.29
CA ASP A 94 -10.17 11.54 1.95
C ASP A 94 -10.01 12.97 1.42
N ASP A 95 -10.28 13.96 2.27
CA ASP A 95 -10.20 15.39 1.92
C ASP A 95 -8.77 15.95 1.89
N LYS A 96 -7.79 15.13 2.28
CA LYS A 96 -6.35 15.46 2.28
C LYS A 96 -5.58 14.72 1.20
N TYR A 97 -6.19 13.76 0.52
CA TYR A 97 -5.50 12.97 -0.48
C TYR A 97 -5.06 13.82 -1.67
N ASP A 98 -3.77 13.72 -1.98
CA ASP A 98 -3.09 14.19 -3.17
C ASP A 98 -2.05 13.10 -3.50
N PRO A 99 -2.00 12.57 -4.73
CA PRO A 99 -1.03 11.55 -5.12
C PRO A 99 0.42 11.89 -4.77
N GLN A 100 0.80 13.17 -4.82
CA GLN A 100 2.16 13.62 -4.53
C GLN A 100 2.59 13.32 -3.08
N ILE A 101 1.63 13.27 -2.14
CA ILE A 101 1.91 12.93 -0.73
C ILE A 101 2.58 11.55 -0.63
N ILE A 102 2.22 10.60 -1.49
CA ILE A 102 2.82 9.26 -1.48
C ILE A 102 4.31 9.31 -1.84
N ALA A 103 4.66 10.05 -2.89
CA ALA A 103 6.07 10.23 -3.26
C ALA A 103 6.85 10.94 -2.14
N ASP A 104 6.26 11.99 -1.57
CA ASP A 104 6.89 12.82 -0.54
C ASP A 104 7.10 12.06 0.77
N ILE A 105 6.10 11.32 1.26
CA ILE A 105 6.20 10.61 2.55
C ILE A 105 7.12 9.40 2.44
N GLU A 106 7.08 8.66 1.34
CA GLU A 106 8.00 7.55 1.14
C GLU A 106 9.46 8.04 1.01
N ARG A 107 9.67 9.18 0.33
CA ARG A 107 10.99 9.83 0.27
C ARG A 107 11.44 10.29 1.65
N THR A 108 10.54 10.88 2.43
CA THR A 108 10.82 11.35 3.79
C THR A 108 11.14 10.18 4.72
N ALA A 109 10.46 9.05 4.59
CA ALA A 109 10.78 7.82 5.32
C ALA A 109 12.19 7.30 5.02
N ARG A 110 12.67 7.45 3.78
CA ARG A 110 14.01 7.00 3.35
C ARG A 110 15.14 7.95 3.74
N LEU A 111 14.91 9.27 3.66
CA LEU A 111 15.96 10.28 3.72
C LEU A 111 15.84 11.29 4.87
N GLY A 112 14.65 11.41 5.45
CA GLY A 112 14.33 12.33 6.54
C GLY A 112 14.43 11.67 7.91
N SER A 113 13.86 12.34 8.91
CA SER A 113 13.74 11.82 10.27
C SER A 113 12.37 11.21 10.54
N GLU A 114 12.27 10.39 11.59
CA GLU A 114 10.99 9.90 12.10
C GLU A 114 10.02 11.06 12.40
N ALA A 115 10.52 12.16 12.97
CA ALA A 115 9.70 13.33 13.27
C ALA A 115 9.12 13.98 12.01
N ASP A 116 9.87 14.01 10.91
CA ASP A 116 9.39 14.55 9.63
C ASP A 116 8.27 13.67 9.06
N VAL A 117 8.42 12.33 9.13
CA VAL A 117 7.36 11.41 8.70
C VAL A 117 6.11 11.61 9.55
N MET A 118 6.24 11.64 10.88
CA MET A 118 5.09 11.79 11.77
C MET A 118 4.40 13.15 11.62
N ALA A 119 5.12 14.20 11.27
CA ALA A 119 4.54 15.49 10.92
C ALA A 119 3.67 15.41 9.65
N MET A 120 4.09 14.65 8.65
CA MET A 120 3.26 14.38 7.46
C MET A 120 2.04 13.53 7.81
N VAL A 121 2.20 12.50 8.65
CA VAL A 121 1.05 11.68 9.10
C VAL A 121 0.02 12.53 9.81
N ALA A 122 0.44 13.46 10.68
CA ALA A 122 -0.48 14.37 11.36
C ALA A 122 -1.16 15.37 10.41
N ALA A 123 -0.51 15.75 9.32
CA ALA A 123 -1.05 16.72 8.36
C ALA A 123 -2.06 16.11 7.37
N TYR A 124 -1.85 14.85 6.98
CA TYR A 124 -2.59 14.21 5.89
C TYR A 124 -3.44 13.00 6.32
N GLY A 125 -3.22 12.50 7.53
CA GLY A 125 -3.91 11.30 8.03
C GLY A 125 -5.26 11.61 8.63
N HIS A 126 -6.03 10.54 8.89
CA HIS A 126 -7.23 10.61 9.72
C HIS A 126 -6.91 11.19 11.10
N ASP A 127 -7.83 12.00 11.63
CA ASP A 127 -7.69 12.66 12.93
C ASP A 127 -7.35 11.66 14.04
N GLY A 128 -6.24 11.90 14.75
CA GLY A 128 -5.75 11.05 15.83
C GLY A 128 -4.87 9.86 15.40
N PHE A 129 -4.69 9.61 14.10
CA PHE A 129 -3.84 8.49 13.65
C PHE A 129 -2.36 8.69 14.02
N ALA A 130 -1.83 9.90 13.87
CA ALA A 130 -0.45 10.20 14.25
C ALA A 130 -0.19 10.03 15.76
N ASP A 131 -1.15 10.46 16.58
CA ASP A 131 -1.11 10.28 18.04
C ASP A 131 -1.18 8.79 18.39
N TYR A 132 -2.10 8.05 17.77
CA TYR A 132 -2.23 6.60 17.95
C TYR A 132 -0.91 5.87 17.65
N LEU A 133 -0.25 6.18 16.53
CA LEU A 133 1.04 5.58 16.20
C LEU A 133 2.10 5.89 17.27
N THR A 134 2.14 7.14 17.73
CA THR A 134 3.13 7.62 18.71
C THR A 134 2.93 7.01 20.09
N ASP A 135 1.70 7.03 20.58
CA ASP A 135 1.34 6.58 21.94
C ASP A 135 1.53 5.07 22.12
N ASN A 136 1.47 4.31 21.03
CA ASN A 136 1.59 2.85 21.05
C ASN A 136 2.93 2.32 20.53
N GLY A 137 3.86 3.20 20.14
CA GLY A 137 5.18 2.80 19.66
C GLY A 137 5.17 2.12 18.28
N HIS A 138 4.19 2.45 17.43
CA HIS A 138 3.97 1.82 16.12
C HIS A 138 4.71 2.52 14.96
N GLN A 139 5.38 3.64 15.21
CA GLN A 139 6.05 4.44 14.18
C GLN A 139 7.10 3.64 13.41
N THR A 140 7.86 2.77 14.08
CA THR A 140 8.93 2.00 13.43
C THR A 140 8.39 1.09 12.33
N ALA A 141 7.35 0.30 12.62
CA ALA A 141 6.77 -0.62 11.64
C ALA A 141 6.13 0.16 10.48
N PHE A 142 5.42 1.26 10.78
CA PHE A 142 4.83 2.14 9.78
C PHE A 142 5.90 2.74 8.84
N ILE A 143 6.95 3.37 9.39
CA ILE A 143 8.03 3.99 8.62
C ILE A 143 8.81 2.97 7.80
N ASN A 144 9.06 1.78 8.34
CA ASN A 144 9.74 0.73 7.60
C ASN A 144 8.87 0.20 6.44
N THR A 145 7.55 0.15 6.62
CA THR A 145 6.61 -0.22 5.55
C THR A 145 6.60 0.79 4.41
N LEU A 146 6.67 2.10 4.71
CA LEU A 146 6.79 3.15 3.69
C LEU A 146 8.02 2.99 2.78
N LYS A 147 9.10 2.38 3.27
CA LYS A 147 10.34 2.17 2.50
C LYS A 147 10.29 0.97 1.56
N MET A 148 9.29 0.10 1.69
CA MET A 148 9.23 -1.15 0.94
C MET A 148 8.99 -0.90 -0.55
N GLU A 149 9.79 -1.53 -1.41
CA GLU A 149 9.71 -1.38 -2.88
C GLU A 149 8.59 -2.26 -3.47
N PRO A 150 7.55 -1.70 -4.10
CA PRO A 150 6.43 -2.47 -4.64
C PRO A 150 6.81 -3.53 -5.67
N HIS A 151 7.88 -3.33 -6.46
CA HIS A 151 8.37 -4.30 -7.44
C HIS A 151 9.23 -5.41 -6.87
N TYR A 152 9.52 -5.36 -5.58
CA TYR A 152 10.38 -6.32 -4.95
C TYR A 152 9.86 -7.75 -5.18
N ALA A 153 10.76 -8.64 -5.59
CA ALA A 153 10.48 -10.05 -5.86
C ALA A 153 9.48 -10.34 -7.00
N GLY A 154 9.09 -9.33 -7.80
CA GLY A 154 8.25 -9.49 -9.00
C GLY A 154 6.78 -9.82 -8.73
N TRP A 155 6.33 -9.81 -7.47
CA TRP A 155 4.97 -10.18 -7.08
C TRP A 155 3.89 -9.28 -7.68
N MET A 156 4.19 -7.99 -7.76
CA MET A 156 3.33 -6.98 -8.37
C MET A 156 2.90 -7.42 -9.77
N HIS A 157 3.86 -7.70 -10.65
CA HIS A 157 3.60 -8.04 -12.04
C HIS A 157 3.05 -9.45 -12.27
N ASP A 158 3.45 -10.44 -11.46
CA ASP A 158 3.09 -11.84 -11.72
C ASP A 158 1.84 -12.31 -10.96
N ARG A 159 1.46 -11.64 -9.86
CA ARG A 159 0.42 -12.13 -8.95
C ARG A 159 -0.57 -11.07 -8.51
N ALA A 160 -0.11 -9.91 -8.05
CA ALA A 160 -0.94 -8.94 -7.33
C ALA A 160 -1.66 -7.92 -8.23
N HIS A 161 -1.42 -7.87 -9.54
CA HIS A 161 -2.01 -6.88 -10.44
C HIS A 161 -3.25 -7.33 -11.21
N GLY A 162 -4.40 -7.42 -10.54
CA GLY A 162 -5.67 -7.74 -11.19
C GLY A 162 -6.15 -6.71 -12.23
N ARG A 163 -7.14 -7.14 -13.02
CA ARG A 163 -7.77 -6.35 -14.10
C ARG A 163 -9.15 -5.83 -13.73
N LEU A 164 -9.46 -5.72 -12.44
CA LEU A 164 -10.67 -5.03 -11.99
C LEU A 164 -10.70 -3.63 -12.60
N LEU A 165 -11.78 -3.28 -13.30
CA LEU A 165 -11.97 -1.97 -13.90
C LEU A 165 -12.43 -0.96 -12.84
N LEU A 166 -11.79 0.21 -12.84
CA LEU A 166 -12.17 1.38 -12.06
C LEU A 166 -12.73 2.46 -13.00
N GLU A 167 -12.42 3.72 -12.74
CA GLU A 167 -12.85 4.89 -13.51
C GLU A 167 -12.02 5.05 -14.80
N GLY A 168 -12.62 5.64 -15.84
CA GLY A 168 -11.89 5.98 -17.07
C GLY A 168 -11.35 4.81 -17.89
N GLY A 169 -11.67 3.56 -17.51
CA GLY A 169 -11.08 2.36 -18.10
C GLY A 169 -9.73 1.95 -17.47
N ALA A 170 -9.28 2.66 -16.44
CA ALA A 170 -8.16 2.24 -15.61
C ALA A 170 -8.48 0.95 -14.87
N THR A 171 -7.45 0.17 -14.60
CA THR A 171 -7.52 -1.09 -13.85
C THR A 171 -6.84 -0.98 -12.49
N ALA A 172 -7.10 -1.95 -11.62
CA ALA A 172 -6.42 -2.04 -10.32
C ALA A 172 -4.89 -2.07 -10.48
N HIS A 173 -4.39 -2.74 -11.53
CA HIS A 173 -2.99 -2.66 -11.95
C HIS A 173 -2.53 -1.20 -12.08
N ASP A 174 -3.26 -0.36 -12.82
CA ASP A 174 -2.86 1.02 -13.09
C ASP A 174 -2.81 1.85 -11.80
N VAL A 175 -3.83 1.73 -10.95
CA VAL A 175 -3.93 2.50 -9.70
C VAL A 175 -2.89 2.06 -8.66
N ASN A 176 -2.52 0.78 -8.65
CA ASN A 176 -1.48 0.25 -7.77
C ASN A 176 -0.08 0.84 -8.03
N HIS A 177 0.16 1.41 -9.21
CA HIS A 177 1.39 2.14 -9.50
C HIS A 177 1.51 3.47 -8.71
N LEU A 178 0.50 3.88 -7.92
CA LEU A 178 0.61 5.05 -7.04
C LEU A 178 1.87 5.03 -6.18
N THR A 179 2.19 3.88 -5.59
CA THR A 179 3.37 3.68 -4.73
C THR A 179 4.65 3.39 -5.52
N VAL A 180 4.55 3.33 -6.85
CA VAL A 180 5.71 3.25 -7.74
C VAL A 180 6.17 4.64 -8.08
N LEU A 181 7.37 4.96 -7.62
CA LEU A 181 7.95 6.28 -7.79
C LEU A 181 8.89 6.34 -9.00
N SER A 182 9.04 7.55 -9.55
CA SER A 182 10.02 7.88 -10.59
C SER A 182 11.44 7.51 -10.18
N HIS A 183 12.37 7.48 -11.14
CA HIS A 183 13.76 7.09 -10.83
C HIS A 183 14.41 8.02 -9.78
N ASP A 184 14.11 9.32 -9.83
CA ASP A 184 14.56 10.30 -8.84
C ASP A 184 13.73 10.31 -7.55
N GLN A 185 12.67 9.48 -7.51
CA GLN A 185 11.77 9.26 -6.39
C GLN A 185 11.04 10.54 -5.98
N LEU A 186 10.56 11.29 -6.97
CA LEU A 186 9.83 12.55 -6.79
C LEU A 186 8.39 12.51 -7.31
N GLN A 187 8.03 11.54 -8.14
CA GLN A 187 6.70 11.47 -8.77
C GLN A 187 6.05 10.10 -8.54
N PRO A 188 4.76 10.04 -8.17
CA PRO A 188 4.00 8.78 -8.07
C PRO A 188 3.51 8.29 -9.44
N PHE A 189 2.80 7.17 -9.47
CA PHE A 189 2.13 6.61 -10.67
C PHE A 189 3.09 6.33 -11.84
N MET A 190 4.23 5.68 -11.58
CA MET A 190 5.19 5.36 -12.64
C MET A 190 5.09 3.88 -13.04
N ASN A 191 5.21 3.55 -14.33
CA ASN A 191 4.97 2.19 -14.88
C ASN A 191 6.13 1.19 -14.66
N ASP A 192 7.12 1.56 -13.86
CA ASP A 192 8.43 0.91 -13.79
C ASP A 192 9.20 0.94 -15.13
N THR A 193 10.53 1.00 -14.99
CA THR A 193 11.55 0.80 -16.01
C THR A 193 11.75 1.83 -17.16
N TRP A 194 10.87 2.81 -17.40
CA TRP A 194 11.18 3.90 -18.37
C TRP A 194 10.85 5.33 -17.93
N ASP A 195 10.52 5.56 -16.65
CA ASP A 195 10.16 6.91 -16.14
C ASP A 195 8.98 7.53 -16.93
N TRP A 196 8.04 6.68 -17.38
CA TRP A 196 6.78 7.13 -17.96
C TRP A 196 5.66 6.99 -16.94
N PRO A 197 4.72 7.95 -16.90
CA PRO A 197 3.56 7.83 -16.05
C PRO A 197 2.68 6.64 -16.46
N GLN A 198 1.91 6.13 -15.50
CA GLN A 198 0.83 5.19 -15.73
C GLN A 198 -0.42 5.98 -16.15
N TRP A 199 -0.49 6.36 -17.43
CA TRP A 199 -1.47 7.33 -17.94
C TRP A 199 -2.92 7.01 -17.53
N PRO A 200 -3.40 5.75 -17.59
CA PRO A 200 -4.77 5.46 -17.17
C PRO A 200 -5.05 5.83 -15.71
N ALA A 201 -4.05 5.71 -14.82
CA ALA A 201 -4.21 6.04 -13.41
C ALA A 201 -4.38 7.54 -13.16
N LEU A 202 -3.78 8.37 -14.02
CA LEU A 202 -3.86 9.84 -13.91
C LEU A 202 -5.25 10.40 -14.26
N ASP A 203 -6.08 9.60 -14.95
CA ASP A 203 -7.46 9.96 -15.30
C ASP A 203 -8.48 9.45 -14.25
N VAL A 204 -8.03 8.77 -13.19
CA VAL A 204 -8.87 8.31 -12.08
C VAL A 204 -9.02 9.44 -11.08
N SER A 205 -10.25 9.69 -10.61
CA SER A 205 -10.47 10.71 -9.59
C SER A 205 -9.74 10.38 -8.28
N ASP A 206 -9.22 11.40 -7.62
CA ASP A 206 -8.58 11.31 -6.30
C ASP A 206 -9.42 10.52 -5.30
N LYS A 207 -10.73 10.80 -5.27
CA LYS A 207 -11.69 10.04 -4.45
C LYS A 207 -11.64 8.54 -4.77
N ARG A 208 -11.71 8.16 -6.05
CA ARG A 208 -11.69 6.73 -6.43
C ARG A 208 -10.35 6.08 -6.07
N VAL A 209 -9.24 6.80 -6.21
CA VAL A 209 -7.93 6.27 -5.83
C VAL A 209 -7.86 5.99 -4.33
N ILE A 210 -8.16 6.97 -3.48
CA ILE A 210 -8.04 6.78 -2.03
C ILE A 210 -8.98 5.67 -1.53
N GLU A 211 -10.22 5.64 -2.03
CA GLU A 211 -11.21 4.61 -1.70
C GLU A 211 -10.75 3.19 -2.08
N TYR A 212 -10.05 3.05 -3.21
CA TYR A 212 -9.47 1.78 -3.62
C TYR A 212 -8.42 1.29 -2.61
N PHE A 213 -7.51 2.15 -2.16
CA PHE A 213 -6.50 1.77 -1.16
C PHE A 213 -7.10 1.53 0.23
N GLN A 214 -8.08 2.33 0.64
CA GLN A 214 -8.80 2.12 1.90
C GLN A 214 -9.62 0.82 1.89
N SER A 215 -10.08 0.36 0.71
CA SER A 215 -10.73 -0.96 0.59
C SER A 215 -9.82 -2.12 0.97
N MET A 216 -8.50 -1.96 0.78
CA MET A 216 -7.52 -2.94 1.24
C MET A 216 -7.52 -3.03 2.76
N VAL A 217 -7.70 -1.90 3.45
CA VAL A 217 -7.73 -1.82 4.92
C VAL A 217 -9.04 -2.37 5.48
N THR A 218 -10.17 -2.07 4.86
CA THR A 218 -11.49 -2.57 5.32
C THR A 218 -11.73 -4.04 4.94
N LEU A 219 -10.98 -4.55 3.94
CA LEU A 219 -11.36 -5.74 3.17
C LEU A 219 -12.78 -5.62 2.59
N GLY A 220 -13.12 -4.39 2.18
CA GLY A 220 -14.42 -3.98 1.67
C GLY A 220 -14.54 -4.10 0.15
N ASN A 221 -15.50 -3.37 -0.43
CA ASN A 221 -15.67 -3.31 -1.88
C ASN A 221 -14.68 -2.28 -2.48
N PRO A 222 -13.78 -2.68 -3.40
CA PRO A 222 -12.84 -1.75 -4.05
C PRO A 222 -13.50 -0.66 -4.90
N LEU A 223 -14.78 -0.87 -5.27
CA LEU A 223 -15.60 0.10 -6.01
C LEU A 223 -16.58 0.86 -5.11
N GLY A 224 -16.61 0.56 -3.81
CA GLY A 224 -17.45 1.21 -2.81
C GLY A 224 -16.80 2.40 -2.13
N ASP A 225 -17.46 2.88 -1.08
CA ASP A 225 -16.89 3.81 -0.09
C ASP A 225 -16.37 2.99 1.11
N ASN A 226 -15.23 3.37 1.68
CA ASN A 226 -14.44 2.65 2.68
C ASN A 226 -13.96 3.63 3.74
N LEU A 227 -13.69 3.13 4.95
CA LEU A 227 -13.26 3.93 6.12
C LEU A 227 -14.10 5.16 6.48
N THR A 228 -15.28 5.36 5.88
CA THR A 228 -16.22 6.47 6.16
C THR A 228 -16.57 6.71 7.64
N ALA A 229 -16.35 5.73 8.51
CA ALA A 229 -16.50 5.89 9.96
C ALA A 229 -15.44 6.84 10.57
N LEU A 230 -14.26 6.93 9.96
CA LEU A 230 -13.18 7.84 10.36
C LEU A 230 -13.47 9.28 9.93
N ASP A 231 -14.10 9.48 8.77
CA ASP A 231 -14.46 10.82 8.26
C ASP A 231 -15.52 11.53 9.13
N ALA A 232 -16.31 10.76 9.87
CA ALA A 232 -17.40 11.28 10.71
C ALA A 232 -16.92 11.85 12.07
N GLY A 233 -15.61 11.84 12.36
CA GLY A 233 -15.02 12.47 13.55
C GLY A 233 -15.57 11.93 14.89
N THR A 234 -16.16 10.73 14.91
CA THR A 234 -16.83 10.20 16.10
C THR A 234 -16.43 8.75 16.37
N ILE A 235 -15.25 8.54 16.94
CA ILE A 235 -15.05 7.37 17.79
C ILE A 235 -15.33 7.83 19.22
N ALA A 236 -16.54 7.53 19.70
CA ALA A 236 -16.83 7.62 21.13
C ALA A 236 -15.93 6.61 21.85
N LEU A 237 -15.01 7.14 22.68
CA LEU A 237 -14.28 6.38 23.69
C LEU A 237 -15.24 5.70 24.68
#